data_AF-A0A1G1WFM1-F1
#
_entry.id   AF-A0A1G1WFM1-F1
#
_cell.length_a   1.000
_cell.length_b   1.000
_cell.length_c   1.000
_cell.angle_alpha   90.00
_cell.angle_beta   90.00
_cell.angle_gamma   90.00
#
_symmetry.space_group_name_H-M   'P 1'
#
loop_
_entity.id
_entity.type
_entity.pdbx_description
1 polymer ?
#
loop_
_entity_poly.entity_id
_entity_poly.type
_entity_poly.pdbx_seq_one_letter_code
_entity_poly.pdbx_strand_id
1 'polypeptide(L)'
;MDNKRASKTGNKSILKNTISLLILISAGLLFSRVVFSNILATSGQRLSAANLKAKILQEENQKLENRISQLNSLGRIEKIAQKKGLVRTENVSVLVSPGPIAKR
;
A
#
# COMPACT_ATOMS: atom_id res chain seq x y z
N MET A 1 75.89 -24.32 -6.76
CA MET A 1 75.18 -23.47 -5.77
C MET A 1 73.73 -23.23 -6.26
N ASP A 2 72.95 -24.29 -6.52
CA ASP A 2 71.80 -24.14 -7.44
C ASP A 2 70.43 -24.61 -6.92
N ASN A 3 70.30 -24.90 -5.62
CA ASN A 3 69.06 -25.49 -5.09
C ASN A 3 68.07 -24.51 -4.42
N LYS A 4 68.31 -23.18 -4.46
CA LYS A 4 67.44 -22.19 -3.79
C LYS A 4 66.46 -21.44 -4.71
N ARG A 5 66.48 -21.68 -6.03
CA ARG A 5 65.62 -20.94 -6.99
C ARG A 5 64.31 -21.65 -7.36
N ALA A 6 64.20 -22.97 -7.17
CA ALA A 6 63.03 -23.74 -7.57
C ALA A 6 61.80 -23.61 -6.64
N SER A 7 61.99 -23.32 -5.34
CA SER A 7 60.87 -23.28 -4.38
C SER A 7 60.08 -21.96 -4.37
N LYS A 8 60.67 -20.85 -4.84
CA LYS A 8 60.01 -19.53 -4.85
C LYS A 8 59.00 -19.35 -5.98
N THR A 9 59.13 -20.11 -7.07
CA THR A 9 58.26 -20.01 -8.25
C THR A 9 56.90 -20.69 -8.04
N GLY A 10 56.86 -21.83 -7.33
CA GLY A 10 55.62 -22.54 -7.02
C GLY A 10 54.69 -21.73 -6.11
N ASN A 11 55.23 -21.11 -5.06
CA ASN A 11 54.42 -20.35 -4.09
C ASN A 11 53.82 -19.07 -4.69
N LYS A 12 54.54 -18.39 -5.60
CA LYS A 12 54.01 -17.23 -6.34
C LYS A 12 52.88 -17.59 -7.31
N SER A 13 52.95 -18.76 -7.94
CA SER A 13 51.87 -19.23 -8.83
C SER A 13 50.60 -19.54 -8.05
N ILE A 14 50.73 -20.23 -6.91
CA ILE A 14 49.60 -20.56 -6.02
C ILE A 14 48.95 -19.28 -5.48
N LEU A 15 49.73 -18.31 -5.03
CA LEU A 15 49.23 -16.99 -4.58
C LEU A 15 48.49 -16.23 -5.67
N LYS A 16 48.99 -16.23 -6.91
CA LYS A 16 48.29 -15.60 -8.04
C LYS A 16 46.96 -16.29 -8.33
N ASN A 17 46.93 -17.62 -8.25
CA ASN A 17 45.71 -18.40 -8.49
C ASN A 17 44.66 -18.17 -7.41
N THR A 18 45.05 -18.10 -6.13
CA THR A 18 44.12 -17.81 -5.03
C THR A 18 43.58 -16.39 -5.08
N ILE A 19 44.43 -15.40 -5.40
CA ILE A 19 44.00 -14.01 -5.61
C ILE A 19 43.03 -13.91 -6.79
N SER A 20 43.33 -14.58 -7.91
CA SER A 20 42.44 -14.61 -9.07
C SER A 20 41.08 -15.25 -8.76
N LEU A 21 41.06 -16.34 -7.99
CA LEU A 21 39.82 -16.98 -7.53
C LEU A 21 39.01 -16.04 -6.64
N LEU A 22 39.68 -15.34 -5.71
CA LEU A 22 39.04 -14.38 -4.81
C LEU A 22 38.39 -13.23 -5.58
N ILE A 23 39.05 -12.73 -6.62
CA ILE A 23 38.53 -11.68 -7.51
C ILE A 23 37.32 -12.20 -8.30
N LEU A 24 37.37 -13.44 -8.78
CA LEU A 24 36.25 -14.03 -9.52
C LEU A 24 35.00 -14.19 -8.63
N ILE A 25 35.20 -14.66 -7.40
CA ILE A 25 34.13 -14.81 -6.42
C ILE A 25 33.56 -13.44 -6.03
N SER A 26 34.41 -12.45 -5.75
CA SER A 26 33.95 -11.12 -5.39
C SER A 26 33.20 -10.43 -6.54
N ALA A 27 33.66 -10.58 -7.77
CA ALA A 27 32.97 -10.10 -8.96
C ALA A 27 31.59 -10.77 -9.12
N GLY A 28 31.51 -12.09 -8.92
CA GLY A 28 30.25 -12.84 -8.95
C GLY A 28 29.25 -12.37 -7.88
N LEU A 29 29.72 -12.13 -6.66
CA LEU A 29 28.89 -11.61 -5.56
C LEU A 29 28.38 -10.19 -5.86
N LEU A 30 29.23 -9.32 -6.41
CA LEU A 30 28.83 -7.97 -6.79
C LEU A 30 27.79 -7.99 -7.92
N PHE A 31 27.99 -8.83 -8.94
CA PHE A 31 27.05 -8.97 -10.04
C PHE A 31 25.68 -9.49 -9.55
N SER A 32 25.69 -10.53 -8.72
CA SER A 32 24.50 -11.08 -8.07
C SER A 32 23.75 -10.00 -7.27
N ARG A 33 24.48 -9.20 -6.48
CA ARG A 33 23.89 -8.11 -5.70
C ARG A 33 23.19 -7.07 -6.58
N VAL A 34 23.76 -6.72 -7.72
CA VAL A 34 23.15 -5.76 -8.66
C VAL A 34 21.86 -6.33 -9.26
N VAL A 35 21.88 -7.59 -9.70
CA VAL A 35 20.70 -8.26 -10.27
C VAL A 35 19.59 -8.36 -9.23
N PHE A 36 19.90 -8.85 -8.03
CA PHE A 36 18.92 -8.93 -6.95
C PHE A 36 18.41 -7.55 -6.54
N SER A 37 19.26 -6.56 -6.41
CA SER A 37 18.85 -5.19 -6.08
C SER A 37 17.82 -4.65 -7.09
N ASN A 38 18.04 -4.87 -8.39
CA ASN A 38 17.10 -4.43 -9.43
C ASN A 38 15.75 -5.17 -9.34
N ILE A 39 15.78 -6.49 -9.16
CA ILE A 39 14.57 -7.31 -8.99
C ILE A 39 13.81 -6.90 -7.74
N LEU A 40 14.49 -6.70 -6.60
CA LEU A 40 13.87 -6.28 -5.35
C LEU A 40 13.30 -4.87 -5.45
N ALA A 41 14.01 -3.93 -6.09
CA ALA A 41 13.53 -2.57 -6.29
C ALA A 41 12.23 -2.57 -7.12
N THR A 42 12.23 -3.28 -8.25
CA THR A 42 11.05 -3.41 -9.12
C THR A 42 9.91 -4.11 -8.41
N SER A 43 10.19 -5.21 -7.69
CA SER A 43 9.17 -5.97 -6.96
C SER A 43 8.58 -5.16 -5.80
N GLY A 44 9.41 -4.40 -5.07
CA GLY A 44 9.00 -3.51 -4.00
C GLY A 44 8.11 -2.37 -4.50
N GLN A 45 8.45 -1.75 -5.63
CA GLN A 45 7.61 -0.73 -6.26
C GLN A 45 6.26 -1.30 -6.71
N ARG A 46 6.25 -2.46 -7.36
CA ARG A 46 5.01 -3.13 -7.78
C ARG A 46 4.14 -3.53 -6.59
N LEU A 47 4.74 -4.05 -5.52
CA LEU A 47 4.04 -4.40 -4.30
C LEU A 47 3.46 -3.16 -3.61
N SER A 48 4.22 -2.08 -3.52
CA SER A 48 3.75 -0.80 -2.96
C SER A 48 2.56 -0.26 -3.75
N ALA A 49 2.64 -0.26 -5.09
CA ALA A 49 1.53 0.15 -5.95
C ALA A 49 0.29 -0.74 -5.79
N ALA A 50 0.47 -2.06 -5.65
CA ALA A 50 -0.62 -2.98 -5.38
C ALA A 50 -1.28 -2.74 -4.02
N ASN A 51 -0.48 -2.52 -2.97
CA ASN A 51 -0.97 -2.22 -1.63
C ASN A 51 -1.73 -0.88 -1.59
N LEU A 52 -1.27 0.14 -2.30
CA LEU A 52 -1.98 1.41 -2.42
C LEU A 52 -3.35 1.22 -3.07
N LYS A 53 -3.42 0.47 -4.18
CA LYS A 53 -4.70 0.15 -4.83
C LYS A 53 -5.64 -0.64 -3.91
N ALA A 54 -5.12 -1.66 -3.22
CA ALA A 54 -5.90 -2.46 -2.28
C ALA A 54 -6.48 -1.59 -1.15
N LYS A 55 -5.68 -0.66 -0.62
CA LYS A 55 -6.12 0.28 0.42
C LYS A 55 -7.25 1.19 -0.09
N ILE A 56 -7.09 1.77 -1.27
CA ILE A 56 -8.13 2.63 -1.89
C ILE A 56 -9.43 1.83 -2.08
N LEU A 57 -9.35 0.61 -2.62
CA LEU A 57 -10.52 -0.24 -2.80
C LEU A 57 -11.20 -0.58 -1.47
N GLN A 58 -10.43 -0.80 -0.41
CA GLN A 58 -10.97 -1.07 0.92
C GLN A 58 -11.70 0.14 1.49
N GLU A 59 -11.12 1.34 1.36
CA GLU A 59 -11.74 2.60 1.77
C GLU A 59 -13.04 2.88 0.98
N GLU A 60 -13.02 2.64 -0.33
CA GLU A 60 -14.22 2.75 -1.17
C GLU A 60 -15.30 1.76 -0.76
N ASN A 61 -14.97 0.49 -0.56
CA ASN A 61 -15.92 -0.53 -0.09
C ASN A 61 -16.56 -0.12 1.24
N GLN A 62 -15.77 0.34 2.21
CA GLN A 62 -16.29 0.79 3.50
C GLN A 62 -17.23 2.00 3.34
N LYS A 63 -16.89 2.93 2.45
CA LYS A 63 -17.74 4.09 2.14
C LYS A 63 -19.05 3.65 1.48
N LEU A 64 -19.02 2.71 0.56
CA LEU A 64 -20.22 2.16 -0.08
C LEU A 64 -21.08 1.42 0.94
N GLU A 65 -20.50 0.60 1.80
CA GLU A 65 -21.20 -0.15 2.85
C GLU A 65 -21.91 0.79 3.85
N ASN A 66 -21.25 1.89 4.23
CA ASN A 66 -21.86 2.93 5.04
C ASN A 66 -23.05 3.59 4.32
N ARG A 67 -22.92 3.87 3.02
CA ARG A 67 -24.00 4.48 2.24
C ARG A 67 -25.20 3.54 2.07
N ILE A 68 -24.94 2.24 1.85
CA ILE A 68 -25.97 1.20 1.82
C ILE A 68 -26.68 1.13 3.18
N SER A 69 -25.93 1.16 4.27
CA SER A 69 -26.49 1.14 5.63
C SER A 69 -27.38 2.36 5.90
N GLN A 70 -26.97 3.55 5.47
CA GLN A 70 -27.79 4.76 5.56
C GLN A 70 -29.07 4.67 4.74
N LEU A 71 -28.98 4.21 3.48
CA LEU A 71 -30.15 4.01 2.61
C LEU A 71 -31.12 2.98 3.18
N ASN A 72 -30.61 1.88 3.74
CA ASN A 72 -31.43 0.87 4.41
C ASN A 72 -32.12 1.43 5.66
N SER A 73 -31.43 2.24 6.44
CA SER A 73 -32.04 2.93 7.60
C SER A 73 -33.16 3.87 7.16
N LEU A 74 -32.92 4.69 6.13
CA LEU A 74 -33.94 5.57 5.54
C LEU A 74 -35.13 4.78 5.00
N GLY A 75 -34.90 3.68 4.29
CA GLY A 75 -35.96 2.81 3.80
C GLY A 75 -36.77 2.14 4.92
N ARG A 76 -36.16 1.82 6.07
CA ARG A 76 -36.90 1.34 7.25
C ARG A 76 -37.80 2.44 7.82
N ILE A 77 -37.28 3.66 7.93
CA ILE A 77 -38.06 4.82 8.38
C ILE A 77 -39.24 5.07 7.43
N GLU A 78 -39.00 5.03 6.12
CA GLU A 78 -40.04 5.19 5.10
C GLU A 78 -41.14 4.14 5.23
N LYS A 79 -40.78 2.86 5.41
CA LYS A 79 -41.76 1.78 5.64
C LYS A 79 -42.58 2.00 6.91
N ILE A 80 -41.96 2.47 7.99
CA ILE A 80 -42.67 2.77 9.25
C ILE A 80 -43.59 3.98 9.06
N ALA A 81 -43.13 5.02 8.36
CA ALA A 81 -43.91 6.21 8.06
C ALA A 81 -45.14 5.87 7.21
N GLN A 82 -44.98 5.09 6.13
CA GLN A 82 -46.08 4.60 5.30
C GLN A 82 -47.09 3.77 6.12
N LYS A 83 -46.63 2.86 6.99
CA LYS A 83 -47.50 2.10 7.90
C LYS A 83 -48.29 2.97 8.87
N LYS A 84 -47.75 4.14 9.23
CA LYS A 84 -48.40 5.13 10.10
C LYS A 84 -49.25 6.14 9.32
N GLY A 85 -49.38 5.99 8.00
CA GLY A 85 -50.11 6.92 7.14
C GLY A 85 -49.42 8.27 6.93
N LEU A 86 -48.14 8.38 7.29
CA LEU A 86 -47.35 9.60 7.10
C LEU A 86 -46.90 9.68 5.64
N VAL A 87 -47.24 10.78 4.98
CA VAL A 87 -46.87 11.05 3.59
C VAL A 87 -45.63 11.94 3.55
N ARG A 88 -44.74 11.68 2.60
CA ARG A 88 -43.52 12.49 2.43
C ARG A 88 -43.91 13.87 1.88
N THR A 89 -43.84 14.90 2.70
CA THR A 89 -44.12 16.29 2.30
C THR A 89 -42.83 16.98 1.88
N GLU A 90 -42.76 17.46 0.63
CA GLU A 90 -41.58 18.11 0.05
C GLU A 90 -41.39 19.56 0.50
N ASN A 91 -42.45 20.21 0.95
CA ASN A 91 -42.43 21.60 1.42
C ASN A 91 -43.07 21.72 2.79
N VAL A 92 -42.25 21.73 3.84
CA VAL A 92 -42.72 22.01 5.20
C VAL A 92 -42.73 23.53 5.37
N SER A 93 -43.88 24.16 5.16
CA SER A 93 -44.07 25.55 5.54
C SER A 93 -44.05 25.62 7.07
N VAL A 94 -42.92 26.04 7.64
CA VAL A 94 -42.82 26.31 9.06
C VAL A 94 -43.54 27.64 9.29
N LEU A 95 -44.77 27.57 9.78
CA LEU A 95 -45.49 28.75 10.26
C LEU A 95 -44.74 29.25 11.50
N VAL A 96 -43.82 30.19 11.29
CA VAL A 96 -43.16 30.92 12.37
C VAL A 96 -44.26 31.73 13.06
N SER A 97 -44.68 31.27 14.25
CA SER A 97 -45.64 32.01 15.07
C SER A 97 -45.05 33.39 15.34
N PRO A 98 -45.70 34.49 14.94
CA PRO A 98 -45.20 35.83 15.25
C PRO A 98 -45.15 35.95 16.78
N GLY A 99 -43.95 36.20 17.31
CA GLY A 99 -43.71 36.32 18.75
C GLY A 99 -44.65 37.36 19.39
N PRO A 100 -44.86 37.28 20.72
CA PRO A 100 -45.83 38.12 21.39
C PRO A 100 -45.49 39.61 21.21
N ILE A 101 -46.33 40.32 20.47
CA ILE A 101 -46.35 41.78 20.39
C ILE A 101 -46.90 42.32 21.70
N ALA A 102 -46.06 42.35 22.73
CA ALA A 102 -46.27 43.18 23.92
C ALA A 102 -45.30 44.36 23.86
N LYS A 103 -45.79 45.49 23.37
CA LYS A 103 -45.20 46.82 23.63
C LYS A 103 -46.08 47.51 24.67
N ARG A 104 -45.56 47.71 25.89
CA ARG A 104 -45.85 48.86 26.75
C ARG A 104 -44.66 49.07 27.67
#